data_AF-A0A399PKP8-F1
#
_entry.id   AF-A0A399PKP8-F1
#
_cell.length_a   1.000
_cell.length_b   1.000
_cell.length_c   1.000
_cell.angle_alpha   90.00
_cell.angle_beta   90.00
_cell.angle_gamma   90.00
#
_symmetry.space_group_name_H-M   'P 1'
#
loop_
_entity.id
_entity.type
_entity.pdbx_description
1 polymer ?
#
loop_
_entity_poly.entity_id
_entity_poly.type
_entity_poly.pdbx_seq_one_letter_code
_entity_poly.pdbx_strand_id
1 'polypeptide(L)'
;RAMVGDASTGALRSRLFATLAVVNSVGPVVAPLVGGLVLTFSSWRAAFVVLAALGLALTLAAARLLPETIVRTGAGGTSPRAVLGRMAELLRIPRFRWYLVTGCAATIGFFSYIATSSFVFQEQYGFGEGLYTLVFASNASCMIASTLVFRRLIGRFAEDRLFTIGLVTCAIGSTLVLVGAVAGIGPALVWPALALVTAGWGWVIPGSITLTQALGHRHPGTASALVGGLQFGLGGLATPLAGALGGTATAMGALM
;
A
#
# COMPACT_ATOMS: atom_id res chain seq x y z
N ARG A 1 -3.46 -13.76 7.06
CA ARG A 1 -2.78 -13.26 8.29
C ARG A 1 -3.33 -13.92 9.55
N ALA A 2 -4.66 -13.95 9.79
CA ALA A 2 -5.26 -14.65 10.93
C ALA A 2 -4.92 -16.15 10.97
N MET A 3 -5.25 -16.90 9.92
CA MET A 3 -4.92 -18.34 9.82
C MET A 3 -3.43 -18.66 10.02
N VAL A 4 -2.53 -17.79 9.53
CA VAL A 4 -1.08 -17.93 9.75
C VAL A 4 -0.71 -17.69 11.22
N GLY A 5 -1.34 -16.70 11.86
CA GLY A 5 -1.16 -16.46 13.29
C GLY A 5 -1.70 -17.60 14.17
N ASP A 6 -2.74 -18.30 13.72
CA ASP A 6 -3.38 -19.38 14.47
C ASP A 6 -2.69 -20.74 14.24
N ALA A 7 -2.25 -21.02 13.01
CA ALA A 7 -1.60 -22.29 12.64
C ALA A 7 -0.10 -22.37 12.96
N SER A 8 0.55 -21.28 13.36
CA SER A 8 2.01 -21.27 13.54
C SER A 8 2.48 -20.51 14.77
N THR A 9 3.49 -21.06 15.45
CA THR A 9 4.12 -20.50 16.64
C THR A 9 5.62 -20.30 16.43
N GLY A 10 6.23 -19.45 17.26
CA GLY A 10 7.67 -19.21 17.28
C GLY A 10 8.27 -18.76 15.94
N ALA A 11 9.42 -19.34 15.57
CA ALA A 11 10.17 -18.95 14.37
C ALA A 11 9.40 -19.20 13.05
N LEU A 12 8.53 -20.21 13.00
CA LEU A 12 7.71 -20.50 11.83
C LEU A 12 6.72 -19.36 11.53
N ARG A 13 6.09 -18.82 12.59
CA ARG A 13 5.19 -17.67 12.49
C ARG A 13 5.89 -16.46 11.88
N SER A 14 7.06 -16.11 12.42
CA SER A 14 7.86 -15.00 11.91
C SER A 14 8.26 -15.19 10.44
N ARG A 15 8.65 -16.40 10.03
CA ARG A 15 8.96 -16.71 8.63
C ARG A 15 7.74 -16.52 7.71
N LEU A 16 6.58 -17.05 8.09
CA LEU A 16 5.35 -16.92 7.30
C LEU A 16 4.89 -15.46 7.20
N PHE A 17 4.94 -14.68 8.28
CA PHE A 17 4.63 -13.25 8.23
C PHE A 17 5.64 -12.47 7.37
N ALA A 18 6.93 -12.82 7.41
CA ALA A 18 7.93 -12.22 6.53
C ALA A 18 7.66 -12.53 5.04
N THR A 19 7.27 -13.78 4.72
CA THR A 19 6.86 -14.15 3.36
C THR A 19 5.63 -13.37 2.91
N LEU A 20 4.61 -13.25 3.76
CA LEU A 20 3.42 -12.46 3.46
C LEU A 20 3.75 -10.98 3.23
N ALA A 21 4.69 -10.42 3.99
CA ALA A 21 5.15 -9.05 3.79
C ALA A 21 5.81 -8.88 2.41
N VAL A 22 6.69 -9.81 2.01
CA VAL A 22 7.34 -9.78 0.68
C VAL A 22 6.29 -9.87 -0.43
N VAL A 23 5.35 -10.81 -0.35
CA VAL A 23 4.29 -10.95 -1.37
C VAL A 23 3.45 -9.69 -1.47
N ASN A 24 3.05 -9.08 -0.34
CA ASN A 24 2.27 -7.84 -0.33
C ASN A 24 3.05 -6.64 -0.89
N SER A 25 4.37 -6.58 -0.71
CA SER A 25 5.20 -5.50 -1.25
C SER A 25 5.50 -5.67 -2.74
N VAL A 26 5.66 -6.91 -3.20
CA VAL A 26 6.00 -7.22 -4.60
C VAL A 26 4.75 -7.25 -5.49
N GLY A 27 3.60 -7.68 -4.94
CA GLY A 27 2.34 -7.85 -5.68
C GLY A 27 1.90 -6.62 -6.47
N PRO A 28 1.78 -5.42 -5.86
CA PRO A 28 1.38 -4.19 -6.54
C PRO A 28 2.30 -3.75 -7.68
N VAL A 29 3.54 -4.27 -7.73
CA VAL A 29 4.50 -3.95 -8.81
C VAL A 29 4.50 -5.00 -9.91
N VAL A 30 4.39 -6.28 -9.54
CA VAL A 30 4.26 -7.37 -10.52
C VAL A 30 2.94 -7.27 -11.27
N ALA A 31 1.86 -6.85 -10.61
CA ALA A 31 0.54 -6.77 -11.21
C ALA A 31 0.49 -5.84 -12.44
N PRO A 32 1.01 -4.60 -12.42
CA PRO A 32 1.09 -3.73 -13.60
C PRO A 32 1.99 -4.27 -14.71
N LEU A 33 3.11 -4.92 -14.38
CA LEU A 33 4.00 -5.53 -15.38
C LEU A 33 3.31 -6.67 -16.12
N VAL A 34 2.69 -7.60 -15.39
CA VAL A 34 1.94 -8.71 -15.96
C VAL A 34 0.70 -8.20 -16.70
N GLY A 35 0.00 -7.20 -16.14
CA GLY A 35 -1.17 -6.57 -16.76
C GLY A 35 -0.82 -5.89 -18.09
N GLY A 36 0.28 -5.14 -18.15
CA GLY A 36 0.77 -4.51 -19.37
C GLY A 36 1.16 -5.54 -20.44
N LEU A 37 1.83 -6.63 -20.05
CA LEU A 37 2.13 -7.75 -20.95
C LEU A 37 0.85 -8.38 -21.52
N VAL A 38 -0.17 -8.62 -20.70
CA VAL A 38 -1.46 -9.15 -21.17
C VAL A 38 -2.13 -8.20 -22.15
N LEU A 39 -2.09 -6.89 -21.88
CA LEU A 39 -2.66 -5.86 -22.76
C LEU A 39 -1.86 -5.68 -24.07
N THR A 40 -0.58 -6.06 -24.10
CA THR A 40 0.24 -6.03 -25.32
C THR A 40 -0.22 -7.10 -26.32
N PHE A 41 -0.66 -8.26 -25.84
CA PHE A 41 -1.05 -9.40 -26.67
C PHE A 41 -2.56 -9.66 -26.71
N SER A 42 -3.34 -8.95 -25.90
CA SER A 42 -4.77 -9.20 -25.72
C SER A 42 -5.53 -7.96 -25.25
N SER A 43 -6.83 -8.12 -25.02
CA SER A 43 -7.69 -7.05 -24.53
C SER A 43 -7.76 -7.03 -23.00
N TRP A 44 -8.26 -5.93 -22.44
CA TRP A 44 -8.55 -5.79 -21.01
C TRP A 44 -9.45 -6.91 -20.46
N ARG A 45 -10.31 -7.52 -21.29
CA ARG A 45 -11.17 -8.64 -20.89
C ARG A 45 -10.36 -9.90 -20.57
N ALA A 46 -9.25 -10.13 -21.27
CA ALA A 46 -8.38 -11.27 -21.02
C ALA A 46 -7.70 -11.16 -19.65
N ALA A 47 -7.34 -9.95 -19.20
CA ALA A 47 -6.81 -9.72 -17.86
C ALA A 47 -7.81 -10.18 -16.78
N PHE A 48 -9.10 -9.89 -16.93
CA PHE A 48 -10.14 -10.37 -16.01
C PHE A 48 -10.29 -11.89 -16.02
N VAL A 49 -10.22 -12.53 -17.19
CA VAL A 49 -10.29 -14.00 -17.28
C VAL A 49 -9.10 -14.66 -16.57
N VAL A 50 -7.89 -14.13 -16.76
CA VAL A 50 -6.68 -14.62 -16.08
C VAL A 50 -6.80 -14.47 -14.55
N LEU A 51 -7.27 -13.31 -14.08
CA LEU A 51 -7.50 -13.07 -12.65
C LEU A 51 -8.57 -14.01 -12.07
N ALA A 52 -9.65 -14.27 -12.80
CA ALA A 52 -10.70 -15.18 -12.38
C ALA A 52 -10.19 -16.63 -12.27
N ALA A 53 -9.42 -17.09 -13.26
CA ALA A 53 -8.81 -18.42 -13.24
C ALA A 53 -7.82 -18.57 -12.08
N LEU A 54 -6.98 -17.56 -11.84
CA LEU A 54 -6.05 -17.54 -10.71
C LEU A 54 -6.78 -17.55 -9.36
N GLY A 55 -7.83 -16.73 -9.22
CA GLY A 55 -8.66 -16.69 -8.02
C GLY A 55 -9.34 -18.03 -7.72
N LEU A 56 -9.87 -18.70 -8.74
CA LEU A 56 -10.46 -20.02 -8.61
C LEU A 56 -9.41 -21.07 -8.20
N ALA A 57 -8.25 -21.08 -8.84
CA ALA A 57 -7.16 -21.99 -8.50
C ALA A 57 -6.69 -21.81 -7.04
N LEU A 58 -6.50 -20.57 -6.59
CA LEU A 58 -6.12 -20.26 -5.21
C LEU A 58 -7.20 -20.66 -4.21
N THR A 59 -8.48 -20.47 -4.56
CA THR A 59 -9.61 -20.87 -3.71
C THR A 59 -9.67 -22.39 -3.55
N LEU A 60 -9.53 -23.13 -4.65
CA LEU A 60 -9.49 -24.60 -4.63
C LEU A 60 -8.29 -25.13 -3.87
N ALA A 61 -7.12 -24.51 -4.04
CA ALA A 61 -5.93 -24.85 -3.28
C ALA A 61 -6.13 -24.61 -1.78
N ALA A 62 -6.70 -23.46 -1.40
CA ALA A 62 -6.99 -23.16 0.00
C ALA A 62 -7.98 -24.15 0.60
N ALA A 63 -9.06 -24.48 -0.11
CA ALA A 63 -10.07 -25.43 0.36
C ALA A 63 -9.53 -26.86 0.57
N ARG A 64 -8.46 -27.25 -0.15
CA ARG A 64 -7.87 -28.59 -0.07
C ARG A 64 -6.64 -28.68 0.83
N LEU A 65 -5.85 -27.61 0.92
CA LEU A 65 -4.52 -27.62 1.55
C LEU A 65 -4.48 -26.90 2.90
N LEU A 66 -5.40 -25.96 3.18
CA LEU A 66 -5.43 -25.30 4.48
C LEU A 66 -6.26 -26.13 5.47
N PRO A 67 -5.68 -26.57 6.60
CA PRO A 67 -6.45 -27.18 7.67
C PRO A 67 -7.38 -26.14 8.31
N GLU A 68 -8.52 -26.59 8.85
CA GLU A 68 -9.40 -25.73 9.64
C GLU A 68 -8.65 -25.24 10.89
N THR A 69 -8.44 -23.93 10.99
CA THR A 69 -7.69 -23.30 12.09
C THR A 69 -8.59 -22.74 13.18
N ILE A 70 -9.92 -22.81 13.04
CA ILE A 70 -10.86 -22.39 14.09
C ILE A 70 -10.70 -23.32 15.30
N VAL A 71 -9.99 -22.83 16.32
CA VAL A 71 -10.20 -23.27 17.70
C VAL A 71 -11.55 -22.69 18.10
N ARG A 72 -12.52 -23.56 18.44
CA ARG A 72 -13.84 -23.14 18.96
C ARG A 72 -13.64 -22.17 20.13
N THR A 73 -13.67 -20.87 19.85
CA THR A 73 -13.84 -19.86 20.89
C THR A 73 -15.25 -20.05 21.43
N GLY A 74 -15.38 -20.08 22.76
CA GLY A 74 -16.66 -20.30 23.44
C GLY A 74 -17.76 -19.37 22.90
N ALA A 75 -19.02 -19.77 23.11
CA ALA A 75 -20.25 -19.20 22.52
C ALA A 75 -20.49 -17.68 22.66
N GLY A 76 -19.53 -16.88 23.16
CA GLY A 76 -19.58 -15.43 23.16
C GLY A 76 -19.01 -14.84 21.87
N GLY A 77 -19.86 -14.68 20.86
CA GLY A 77 -19.56 -13.76 19.76
C GLY A 77 -19.13 -12.41 20.33
N THR A 78 -18.05 -11.83 19.82
CA THR A 78 -17.58 -10.53 20.29
C THR A 78 -18.66 -9.50 20.04
N SER A 79 -19.31 -9.01 21.11
CA SER A 79 -20.36 -8.01 20.96
C SER A 79 -19.83 -6.80 20.19
N PRO A 80 -20.63 -6.16 19.31
CA PRO A 80 -20.21 -4.97 18.58
C PRO A 80 -19.65 -3.89 19.52
N ARG A 81 -20.22 -3.78 20.73
CA ARG A 81 -19.74 -2.89 21.80
C ARG A 81 -18.32 -3.23 22.26
N ALA A 82 -17.99 -4.50 22.41
CA ALA A 82 -16.64 -4.94 22.78
C ALA A 82 -15.62 -4.70 21.66
N VAL A 83 -16.04 -4.76 20.39
CA VAL A 83 -15.19 -4.42 19.24
C VAL A 83 -14.92 -2.92 19.20
N LEU A 84 -15.97 -2.09 19.33
CA LEU A 84 -15.85 -0.63 19.39
C LEU A 84 -15.00 -0.16 20.58
N GLY A 85 -15.15 -0.81 21.75
CA GLY A 85 -14.31 -0.54 22.92
C GLY A 85 -12.82 -0.78 22.66
N ARG A 86 -12.48 -1.89 21.99
CA ARG A 86 -11.09 -2.20 21.59
C ARG A 86 -10.55 -1.22 20.56
N MET A 87 -11.36 -0.82 19.58
CA MET A 87 -10.97 0.21 18.62
C MET A 87 -10.70 1.55 19.31
N ALA A 88 -11.59 1.97 20.21
CA ALA A 88 -11.43 3.21 20.98
C ALA A 88 -10.19 3.17 21.89
N GLU A 89 -9.87 2.03 22.51
CA GLU A 89 -8.64 1.86 23.29
C GLU A 89 -7.39 2.10 22.44
N LEU A 90 -7.30 1.47 21.26
CA LEU A 90 -6.17 1.66 20.34
C LEU A 90 -6.08 3.10 19.83
N LEU A 91 -7.23 3.70 19.49
CA LEU A 91 -7.29 5.09 19.06
C LEU A 91 -7.01 6.08 20.19
N ARG A 92 -6.97 5.68 21.46
CA ARG A 92 -6.50 6.57 22.54
C ARG A 92 -4.98 6.62 22.63
N ILE A 93 -4.27 5.67 22.04
CA ILE A 93 -2.80 5.65 22.01
C ILE A 93 -2.31 6.70 21.00
N PRO A 94 -1.66 7.80 21.42
CA PRO A 94 -1.33 8.90 20.52
C PRO A 94 -0.42 8.47 19.35
N ARG A 95 0.57 7.62 19.64
CA ARG A 95 1.47 7.07 18.61
C ARG A 95 0.75 6.18 17.61
N PHE A 96 -0.20 5.36 18.06
CA PHE A 96 -0.99 4.49 17.17
C PHE A 96 -1.80 5.33 16.19
N ARG A 97 -2.48 6.36 16.69
CA ARG A 97 -3.20 7.33 15.86
C ARG A 97 -2.31 7.98 14.81
N TRP A 98 -1.10 8.41 15.20
CA TRP A 98 -0.19 9.06 14.27
C TRP A 98 0.23 8.14 13.13
N TYR A 99 0.66 6.90 13.40
CA TYR A 99 1.01 5.94 12.34
C TYR A 99 -0.19 5.54 11.50
N LEU A 100 -1.38 5.43 12.10
CA LEU A 100 -2.60 5.13 11.37
C LEU A 100 -2.95 6.25 10.39
N VAL A 101 -3.02 7.50 10.85
CA VAL A 101 -3.40 8.66 10.02
C VAL A 101 -2.38 8.88 8.90
N THR A 102 -1.09 8.87 9.24
CA THR A 102 -0.02 9.06 8.24
C THR A 102 0.07 7.90 7.25
N GLY A 103 -0.17 6.65 7.69
CA GLY A 103 -0.29 5.50 6.81
C GLY A 103 -1.50 5.58 5.88
N CYS A 104 -2.65 6.05 6.38
CA CYS A 104 -3.84 6.33 5.55
C CYS A 104 -3.55 7.42 4.52
N ALA A 105 -2.92 8.53 4.91
CA ALA A 105 -2.54 9.60 3.99
C ALA A 105 -1.60 9.09 2.88
N ALA A 106 -0.58 8.32 3.24
CA ALA A 106 0.31 7.69 2.25
C ALA A 106 -0.44 6.75 1.30
N THR A 107 -1.42 6.00 1.79
CA THR A 107 -2.23 5.09 0.97
C THR A 107 -3.18 5.85 0.04
N ILE A 108 -3.77 6.96 0.49
CA ILE A 108 -4.57 7.87 -0.34
C ILE A 108 -3.70 8.43 -1.47
N GLY A 109 -2.50 8.95 -1.15
CA GLY A 109 -1.56 9.43 -2.15
C GLY A 109 -1.17 8.33 -3.15
N PHE A 110 -0.93 7.10 -2.68
CA PHE A 110 -0.59 5.96 -3.53
C PHE A 110 -1.69 5.61 -4.54
N PHE A 111 -2.95 5.52 -4.09
CA PHE A 111 -4.07 5.27 -4.99
C PHE A 111 -4.38 6.46 -5.89
N SER A 112 -4.19 7.69 -5.42
CA SER A 112 -4.29 8.90 -6.24
C SER A 112 -3.30 8.85 -7.40
N TYR A 113 -2.02 8.56 -7.11
CA TYR A 113 -0.98 8.38 -8.13
C TYR A 113 -1.35 7.31 -9.17
N ILE A 114 -1.81 6.14 -8.73
CA ILE A 114 -2.22 5.08 -9.66
C ILE A 114 -3.37 5.56 -10.56
N ALA A 115 -4.33 6.29 -10.01
CA ALA A 115 -5.49 6.77 -10.73
C ALA A 115 -5.18 7.91 -11.71
N THR A 116 -4.28 8.84 -11.37
CA THR A 116 -4.05 10.05 -12.17
C THR A 116 -2.79 10.01 -13.01
N SER A 117 -1.82 9.15 -12.71
CA SER A 117 -0.51 9.20 -13.39
C SER A 117 -0.60 8.98 -14.90
N SER A 118 -1.50 8.13 -15.39
CA SER A 118 -1.71 7.95 -16.83
C SER A 118 -2.22 9.23 -17.48
N PHE A 119 -3.23 9.89 -16.89
CA PHE A 119 -3.74 11.18 -17.38
C PHE A 119 -2.65 12.26 -17.37
N VAL A 120 -1.87 12.35 -16.29
CA VAL A 120 -0.79 13.34 -16.18
C VAL A 120 0.30 13.13 -17.23
N PHE A 121 0.81 11.91 -17.37
CA PHE A 121 1.93 11.69 -18.28
C PHE A 121 1.48 11.53 -19.73
N GLN A 122 0.39 10.82 -20.01
CA GLN A 122 -0.06 10.54 -21.37
C GLN A 122 -0.89 11.68 -21.95
N GLU A 123 -1.90 12.18 -21.23
CA GLU A 123 -2.80 13.21 -21.76
C GLU A 123 -2.25 14.62 -21.56
N GLN A 124 -1.75 14.95 -20.37
CA GLN A 124 -1.25 16.30 -20.07
C GLN A 124 0.17 16.56 -20.59
N TYR A 125 1.09 15.59 -20.48
CA TYR A 125 2.48 15.72 -20.97
C TYR A 125 2.74 15.06 -22.33
N GLY A 126 1.74 14.39 -22.92
CA GLY A 126 1.83 13.83 -24.27
C GLY A 126 2.76 12.61 -24.39
N PHE A 127 3.04 11.89 -23.30
CA PHE A 127 3.88 10.70 -23.35
C PHE A 127 3.15 9.55 -24.05
N GLY A 128 3.84 8.88 -24.98
CA GLY A 128 3.36 7.61 -25.53
C GLY A 128 3.32 6.49 -24.48
N GLU A 129 2.62 5.40 -24.80
CA GLU A 129 2.46 4.23 -23.92
C GLU A 129 3.79 3.64 -23.44
N GLY A 130 4.80 3.56 -24.32
CA GLY A 130 6.12 3.05 -23.94
C GLY A 130 6.84 3.92 -22.92
N LEU A 131 6.75 5.25 -23.05
CA LEU A 131 7.39 6.17 -22.12
C LEU A 131 6.66 6.21 -20.78
N TYR A 132 5.32 6.16 -20.78
CA TYR A 132 4.54 5.98 -19.56
C TYR A 132 4.86 4.66 -18.85
N THR A 133 5.03 3.56 -19.60
CA THR A 133 5.45 2.27 -19.04
C THR A 133 6.79 2.39 -18.32
N LEU A 134 7.75 3.14 -18.88
CA LEU A 134 9.03 3.41 -18.25
C LEU A 134 8.89 4.28 -16.99
N VAL A 135 8.02 5.30 -17.02
CA VAL A 135 7.69 6.12 -15.85
C VAL A 135 7.15 5.24 -14.73
N PHE A 136 6.16 4.40 -15.03
CA PHE A 136 5.54 3.54 -14.04
C PHE A 136 6.51 2.49 -13.49
N ALA A 137 7.27 1.83 -14.37
CA ALA A 137 8.26 0.81 -13.99
C ALA A 137 9.40 1.38 -13.12
N SER A 138 9.89 2.57 -13.45
CA SER A 138 10.94 3.24 -12.66
C SER A 138 10.45 3.60 -11.25
N ASN A 139 9.27 4.20 -11.14
CA ASN A 139 8.63 4.51 -9.86
C ASN A 139 8.39 3.27 -9.01
N ALA A 140 7.84 2.22 -9.62
CA ALA A 140 7.60 0.95 -8.94
C ALA A 140 8.92 0.31 -8.46
N SER A 141 9.98 0.42 -9.26
CA SER A 141 11.33 -0.06 -8.90
C SER A 141 11.91 0.73 -7.72
N CYS A 142 11.75 2.06 -7.70
CA CYS A 142 12.15 2.91 -6.58
C CYS A 142 11.44 2.49 -5.29
N MET A 143 10.13 2.26 -5.34
CA MET A 143 9.35 1.77 -4.19
C MET A 143 9.86 0.42 -3.70
N ILE A 144 10.08 -0.56 -4.60
CA ILE A 144 10.61 -1.88 -4.22
C ILE A 144 11.99 -1.74 -3.57
N ALA A 145 12.92 -1.08 -4.24
CA ALA A 145 14.29 -0.92 -3.76
C ALA A 145 14.28 -0.28 -2.37
N SER A 146 13.46 0.74 -2.19
CA SER A 146 13.26 1.44 -0.93
C SER A 146 12.68 0.52 0.15
N THR A 147 11.64 -0.27 -0.13
CA THR A 147 11.09 -1.26 0.82
C THR A 147 12.11 -2.33 1.21
N LEU A 148 12.93 -2.80 0.26
CA LEU A 148 13.99 -3.76 0.54
C LEU A 148 15.08 -3.14 1.44
N VAL A 149 15.42 -1.87 1.22
CA VAL A 149 16.31 -1.12 2.10
C VAL A 149 15.70 -0.98 3.50
N PHE A 150 14.44 -0.54 3.61
CA PHE A 150 13.72 -0.44 4.88
C PHE A 150 13.78 -1.77 5.65
N ARG A 151 13.46 -2.89 4.99
CA ARG A 151 13.53 -4.23 5.58
C ARG A 151 14.93 -4.61 6.08
N ARG A 152 15.99 -4.20 5.39
CA ARG A 152 17.39 -4.46 5.83
C ARG A 152 17.82 -3.57 6.98
N LEU A 153 17.25 -2.37 7.12
CA LEU A 153 17.58 -1.41 8.16
C LEU A 153 16.81 -1.66 9.47
N ILE A 154 15.63 -2.28 9.38
CA ILE A 154 14.88 -2.73 10.56
C ILE A 154 15.75 -3.68 11.40
N GLY A 155 15.88 -3.39 12.69
CA GLY A 155 16.72 -4.12 13.64
C GLY A 155 18.12 -3.53 13.83
N ARG A 156 18.60 -2.69 12.88
CA ARG A 156 19.82 -1.88 13.05
C ARG A 156 19.51 -0.46 13.50
N PHE A 157 18.40 0.10 13.02
CA PHE A 157 17.94 1.44 13.36
C PHE A 157 16.55 1.39 13.99
N ALA A 158 16.22 2.43 14.77
CA ALA A 158 14.88 2.60 15.33
C ALA A 158 13.86 2.74 14.20
N GLU A 159 12.84 1.88 14.21
CA GLU A 159 11.80 1.84 13.18
C GLU A 159 11.04 3.17 13.06
N ASP A 160 10.83 3.86 14.18
CA ASP A 160 10.31 5.23 14.25
C ASP A 160 11.10 6.23 13.40
N ARG A 161 12.43 6.14 13.43
CA ARG A 161 13.30 7.03 12.69
C ARG A 161 13.21 6.74 11.20
N LEU A 162 13.20 5.46 10.84
CA LEU A 162 13.02 5.04 9.45
C LEU A 162 11.66 5.52 8.94
N PHE A 163 10.58 5.28 9.67
CA PHE A 163 9.24 5.76 9.31
C PHE A 163 9.20 7.28 9.09
N THR A 164 9.82 8.05 9.99
CA THR A 164 9.93 9.51 9.86
C THR A 164 10.71 9.94 8.62
N ILE A 165 11.82 9.25 8.29
CA ILE A 165 12.59 9.51 7.06
C ILE A 165 11.70 9.29 5.83
N GLY A 166 10.93 8.20 5.81
CA GLY A 166 9.97 7.91 4.75
C GLY A 166 8.93 9.03 4.59
N LEU A 167 8.36 9.51 5.70
CA LEU A 167 7.39 10.61 5.68
C LEU A 167 7.99 11.92 5.16
N VAL A 168 9.19 12.29 5.61
CA VAL A 168 9.88 13.49 5.12
C VAL A 168 10.19 13.36 3.63
N THR A 169 10.58 12.17 3.18
CA THR A 169 10.85 11.88 1.77
C THR A 169 9.58 12.03 0.92
N CYS A 170 8.45 11.49 1.39
CA CYS A 170 7.14 11.72 0.75
C CYS A 170 6.81 13.21 0.70
N ALA A 171 6.89 13.93 1.83
CA ALA A 171 6.54 15.35 1.88
C ALA A 171 7.38 16.22 0.93
N ILE A 172 8.70 15.97 0.86
CA ILE A 172 9.58 16.66 -0.08
C ILE A 172 9.19 16.32 -1.53
N GLY A 173 9.00 15.04 -1.84
CA GLY A 173 8.60 14.62 -3.18
C GLY A 173 7.25 15.20 -3.62
N SER A 174 6.23 15.14 -2.77
CA SER A 174 4.89 15.67 -3.07
C SER A 174 4.93 17.18 -3.26
N THR A 175 5.71 17.89 -2.44
CA THR A 175 5.95 19.33 -2.61
C THR A 175 6.62 19.64 -3.96
N LEU A 176 7.63 18.86 -4.36
CA LEU A 176 8.31 19.05 -5.64
C LEU A 176 7.40 18.73 -6.83
N VAL A 177 6.53 17.72 -6.73
CA VAL A 177 5.49 17.44 -7.74
C VAL A 177 4.54 18.62 -7.86
N LEU A 178 4.03 19.12 -6.73
CA LEU A 178 3.09 20.24 -6.70
C LEU A 178 3.71 21.51 -7.28
N VAL A 179 4.93 21.86 -6.86
CA VAL A 179 5.66 23.02 -7.39
C VAL A 179 5.94 22.85 -8.88
N GLY A 180 6.39 21.68 -9.32
CA GLY A 180 6.64 21.40 -10.73
C GLY A 180 5.38 21.50 -11.60
N ALA A 181 4.24 21.07 -11.06
CA ALA A 181 2.95 21.17 -11.71
C ALA A 181 2.46 22.63 -11.82
N VAL A 182 2.53 23.40 -10.72
CA VAL A 182 2.06 24.80 -10.69
C VAL A 182 2.99 25.72 -11.49
N ALA A 183 4.30 25.52 -11.42
CA ALA A 183 5.28 26.35 -12.12
C ALA A 183 5.43 25.97 -13.60
N GLY A 184 4.76 24.92 -14.08
CA GLY A 184 4.84 24.48 -15.48
C GLY A 184 6.21 23.95 -15.89
N ILE A 185 7.04 23.49 -14.94
CA ILE A 185 8.39 22.98 -15.20
C ILE A 185 8.33 21.69 -16.05
N GLY A 186 7.20 20.99 -16.01
CA GLY A 186 6.91 19.84 -16.86
C GLY A 186 7.45 18.51 -16.32
N PRO A 187 7.46 17.46 -17.16
CA PRO A 187 7.71 16.09 -16.72
C PRO A 187 9.13 15.85 -16.21
N ALA A 188 10.10 16.71 -16.59
CA ALA A 188 11.50 16.60 -16.17
C ALA A 188 11.70 16.75 -14.65
N LEU A 189 10.83 17.52 -13.98
CA LEU A 189 10.83 17.62 -12.52
C LEU A 189 9.81 16.68 -11.87
N VAL A 190 8.62 16.58 -12.46
CA VAL A 190 7.51 15.78 -11.89
C VAL A 190 7.86 14.31 -11.81
N TRP A 191 8.55 13.74 -12.81
CA TRP A 191 8.90 12.32 -12.80
C TRP A 191 9.94 11.97 -11.70
N PRO A 192 11.12 12.63 -11.58
CA PRO A 192 12.03 12.37 -10.48
C PRO A 192 11.43 12.66 -9.10
N ALA A 193 10.61 13.71 -8.98
CA ALA A 193 9.93 14.03 -7.72
C ALA A 193 8.94 12.92 -7.31
N LEU A 194 8.21 12.36 -8.27
CA LEU A 194 7.34 11.22 -8.05
C LEU A 194 8.12 9.97 -7.62
N ALA A 195 9.31 9.74 -8.19
CA ALA A 195 10.19 8.64 -7.78
C ALA A 195 10.63 8.77 -6.31
N LEU A 196 10.81 10.00 -5.84
CA LEU A 196 11.07 10.27 -4.43
C LEU A 196 9.87 9.93 -3.55
N VAL A 197 8.65 10.31 -3.95
CA VAL A 197 7.43 9.97 -3.19
C VAL A 197 7.23 8.46 -3.10
N THR A 198 7.36 7.75 -4.23
CA THR A 198 7.21 6.30 -4.26
C THR A 198 8.29 5.58 -3.45
N ALA A 199 9.51 6.10 -3.42
CA ALA A 199 10.55 5.61 -2.50
C ALA A 199 10.15 5.83 -1.02
N GLY A 200 9.59 6.99 -0.66
CA GLY A 200 9.10 7.26 0.69
C GLY A 200 7.98 6.30 1.12
N TRP A 201 7.01 6.03 0.24
CA TRP A 201 5.94 5.06 0.50
C TRP A 201 6.47 3.66 0.77
N GLY A 202 7.59 3.29 0.15
CA GLY A 202 8.29 2.04 0.42
C GLY A 202 8.68 1.83 1.89
N TRP A 203 8.73 2.89 2.69
CA TRP A 203 9.02 2.85 4.14
C TRP A 203 7.75 3.11 4.96
N VAL A 204 6.96 4.11 4.57
CA VAL A 204 5.77 4.55 5.33
C VAL A 204 4.69 3.47 5.34
N ILE A 205 4.36 2.86 4.20
CA ILE A 205 3.29 1.85 4.13
C ILE A 205 3.63 0.64 5.02
N PRO A 206 4.75 -0.08 4.83
CA PRO A 206 5.08 -1.20 5.70
C PRO A 206 5.32 -0.78 7.15
N GLY A 207 6.00 0.35 7.39
CA GLY A 207 6.27 0.86 8.74
C GLY A 207 5.00 1.21 9.52
N SER A 208 3.99 1.76 8.85
CA SER A 208 2.68 2.05 9.49
C SER A 208 2.04 0.76 9.99
N ILE A 209 2.13 -0.32 9.22
CA ILE A 209 1.57 -1.62 9.59
C ILE A 209 2.35 -2.21 10.77
N THR A 210 3.67 -2.25 10.72
CA THR A 210 4.49 -2.88 11.76
C THR A 210 4.44 -2.11 13.08
N LEU A 211 4.55 -0.78 13.07
CA LEU A 211 4.46 0.07 14.27
C LEU A 211 3.08 0.01 14.93
N THR A 212 2.00 0.04 14.14
CA THR A 212 0.63 -0.09 14.68
C THR A 212 0.35 -1.49 15.24
N GLN A 213 0.88 -2.55 14.61
CA GLN A 213 0.79 -3.90 15.16
C GLN A 213 1.53 -4.03 16.49
N ALA A 214 2.73 -3.44 16.61
CA ALA A 214 3.50 -3.46 17.84
C ALA A 214 2.77 -2.74 18.99
N LEU A 215 2.21 -1.55 18.72
CA LEU A 215 1.40 -0.82 19.70
C LEU A 215 0.07 -1.52 20.01
N GLY A 216 -0.50 -2.21 19.03
CA GLY A 216 -1.75 -2.94 19.13
C GLY A 216 -1.64 -4.37 19.63
N HIS A 217 -0.51 -4.77 20.24
CA HIS A 217 -0.25 -6.15 20.68
C HIS A 217 -1.31 -6.74 21.62
N ARG A 218 -2.05 -5.90 22.37
CA ARG A 218 -3.20 -6.32 23.19
C ARG A 218 -4.40 -6.80 22.36
N HIS A 219 -4.62 -6.20 21.19
CA HIS A 219 -5.73 -6.49 20.28
C HIS A 219 -5.25 -6.58 18.82
N PRO A 220 -4.40 -7.55 18.45
CA PRO A 220 -3.71 -7.57 17.16
C PRO A 220 -4.66 -7.72 15.97
N GLY A 221 -5.78 -8.43 16.15
CA GLY A 221 -6.85 -8.52 15.16
C GLY A 221 -7.51 -7.17 14.90
N THR A 222 -7.87 -6.43 15.95
CA THR A 222 -8.48 -5.10 15.85
C THR A 222 -7.51 -4.08 15.26
N ALA A 223 -6.23 -4.12 15.66
CA ALA A 223 -5.19 -3.28 15.07
C ALA A 223 -5.03 -3.53 13.56
N SER A 224 -5.00 -4.80 13.15
CA SER A 224 -4.93 -5.19 11.74
C SER A 224 -6.16 -4.71 10.96
N ALA A 225 -7.35 -4.85 11.54
CA ALA A 225 -8.60 -4.45 10.93
C ALA A 225 -8.71 -2.92 10.77
N LEU A 226 -8.31 -2.14 11.78
CA LEU A 226 -8.29 -0.68 11.69
C LEU A 226 -7.31 -0.21 10.62
N VAL A 227 -6.08 -0.73 10.63
CA VAL A 227 -5.04 -0.30 9.70
C VAL A 227 -5.40 -0.68 8.27
N GLY A 228 -5.67 -1.96 8.01
CA GLY A 228 -6.03 -2.42 6.67
C GLY A 228 -7.35 -1.84 6.19
N GLY A 229 -8.38 -1.85 7.05
CA GLY A 229 -9.71 -1.35 6.70
C GLY A 229 -9.72 0.14 6.39
N LEU A 230 -9.06 0.97 7.20
CA LEU A 230 -9.02 2.41 6.96
C LEU A 230 -8.06 2.77 5.82
N GLN A 231 -6.89 2.14 5.70
CA GLN A 231 -5.95 2.44 4.61
C GLN A 231 -6.58 2.14 3.24
N PHE A 232 -7.18 0.97 3.06
CA PHE A 232 -7.84 0.62 1.80
C PHE A 232 -9.20 1.29 1.63
N GLY A 233 -9.98 1.45 2.71
CA GLY A 233 -11.28 2.11 2.67
C GLY A 233 -11.16 3.58 2.28
N LEU A 234 -10.25 4.32 2.93
CA LEU A 234 -9.98 5.73 2.57
C LEU A 234 -9.15 5.84 1.29
N GLY A 235 -8.20 4.92 1.07
CA GLY A 235 -7.42 4.87 -0.17
C GLY A 235 -8.30 4.67 -1.41
N GLY A 236 -9.38 3.88 -1.32
CA GLY A 236 -10.34 3.72 -2.40
C GLY A 236 -11.12 5.01 -2.73
N LEU A 237 -11.23 5.95 -1.79
CA LEU A 237 -11.82 7.27 -2.04
C LEU A 237 -10.87 8.22 -2.78
N ALA A 238 -9.59 7.87 -2.90
CA ALA A 238 -8.61 8.69 -3.61
C ALA A 238 -8.95 8.83 -5.09
N THR A 239 -9.40 7.78 -5.76
CA THR A 239 -9.72 7.81 -7.20
C THR A 239 -10.87 8.77 -7.52
N PRO A 240 -12.03 8.74 -6.84
CA PRO A 240 -13.08 9.76 -7.01
C PRO A 240 -12.61 11.18 -6.72
N LEU A 241 -11.83 11.38 -5.65
CA LEU A 241 -11.31 12.71 -5.28
C LEU A 241 -10.36 13.25 -6.35
N ALA A 242 -9.46 12.42 -6.85
CA ALA A 242 -8.49 12.80 -7.88
C ALA A 242 -9.18 13.07 -9.23
N GLY A 243 -10.22 12.30 -9.55
CA GLY A 243 -11.08 12.56 -10.71
C GLY A 243 -11.86 13.87 -10.58
N ALA A 244 -12.42 14.16 -9.40
CA ALA A 244 -13.15 15.41 -9.15
C ALA A 244 -12.24 16.65 -9.24
N LEU A 245 -10.95 16.51 -8.93
CA LEU A 245 -9.93 17.55 -9.09
C LEU A 245 -9.34 17.63 -10.51
N GLY A 246 -9.89 16.86 -11.46
CA GLY A 246 -9.60 16.99 -12.89
C GLY A 246 -8.42 16.15 -13.41
N GLY A 247 -7.89 15.20 -12.62
CA GLY A 247 -6.82 14.30 -13.10
C GLY A 247 -5.51 14.97 -13.49
N THR A 248 -5.26 16.19 -12.99
CA THR A 248 -4.11 17.02 -13.35
C THR A 248 -2.89 16.74 -12.46
N ALA A 249 -1.70 17.16 -12.92
CA ALA A 249 -0.47 17.09 -12.12
C ALA A 249 -0.58 17.84 -10.79
N THR A 250 -1.35 18.93 -10.74
CA THR A 250 -1.60 19.71 -9.51
C THR A 250 -2.50 18.95 -8.54
N ALA A 251 -3.57 18.32 -9.04
CA ALA A 251 -4.43 17.45 -8.24
C ALA A 251 -3.66 16.25 -7.66
N MET A 252 -2.80 15.64 -8.48
CA MET A 252 -1.93 14.54 -8.06
C MET A 252 -0.98 14.99 -6.95
N GLY A 253 -0.26 16.11 -7.14
CA GLY A 253 0.67 16.65 -6.14
C GLY A 253 0.00 17.13 -4.84
N ALA A 254 -1.24 17.63 -4.90
CA ALA A 254 -1.97 18.09 -3.72
C ALA A 254 -2.56 16.96 -2.87
N LEU A 255 -2.89 15.81 -3.48
CA LEU A 255 -3.42 14.64 -2.78
C LEU A 255 -2.33 13.72 -2.20
N MET A 256 -1.10 13.82 -2.71
CA MET A 256 0.07 13.04 -2.28
C MET A 256 0.81 13.70 -1.12
#